data_AF-A0A4V4J238-F1
#
_entry.id   AF-A0A4V4J238-F1
#
_cell.length_a   1.000
_cell.length_b   1.000
_cell.length_c   1.000
_cell.angle_alpha   90.00
_cell.angle_beta   90.00
_cell.angle_gamma   90.00
#
_symmetry.space_group_name_H-M   'P 1'
#
loop_
_entity.id
_entity.type
_entity.pdbx_description
1 polymer ?
#
loop_
_entity_poly.entity_id
_entity_poly.type
_entity_poly.pdbx_seq_one_letter_code
_entity_poly.pdbx_strand_id
1 'polypeptide(L)'
;MSQPTTDVIIKTYPQGTVEVAQHRDLQRINDLVYAAYHPYLTRLNGKYPAPMTANYDFLIATRKLFILRTTTTSPSNTIIGCISFRLVPKTQTLEINNVAIDPRAQGQGYGKLLMKFSEDLAGDLGVKKLELYTNVKMVENIGLYERIGYVEVGRWKEDGFERVFMRKEMAEAVDGNEEGVDVGMVERLMRDLAGTGEEGDMGALGEDAGGDVEVDGEQVAQLRAQLGDLSKRRTGEEEKRSGLGR
;
A
#
# COMPACT_ATOMS: atom_id res chain seq x y z
N MET A 1 -26.96 -23.50 -9.59
CA MET A 1 -27.23 -22.65 -8.41
C MET A 1 -25.96 -21.86 -8.15
N SER A 2 -25.94 -20.57 -8.52
CA SER A 2 -24.77 -19.70 -8.28
C SER A 2 -24.61 -19.49 -6.80
N GLN A 3 -23.44 -19.86 -6.26
CA GLN A 3 -23.00 -19.34 -4.96
C GLN A 3 -22.87 -17.81 -5.07
N PRO A 4 -23.23 -17.05 -4.03
CA PRO A 4 -23.12 -15.61 -4.07
C PRO A 4 -21.64 -15.22 -4.20
N THR A 5 -21.40 -14.21 -5.03
CA THR A 5 -20.15 -13.49 -5.29
C THR A 5 -19.64 -12.72 -4.06
N THR A 6 -19.63 -13.36 -2.88
CA THR A 6 -19.22 -12.75 -1.61
C THR A 6 -17.69 -12.63 -1.52
N ASP A 7 -16.94 -13.44 -2.28
CA ASP A 7 -15.47 -13.42 -2.30
C ASP A 7 -14.85 -12.14 -2.93
N VAL A 8 -15.67 -11.24 -3.48
CA VAL A 8 -15.24 -10.03 -4.19
C VAL A 8 -15.48 -8.77 -3.37
N ILE A 9 -16.58 -8.69 -2.62
CA ILE A 9 -16.95 -7.49 -1.85
C ILE A 9 -16.37 -7.59 -0.45
N ILE A 10 -15.51 -6.64 -0.08
CA ILE A 10 -14.91 -6.61 1.25
C ILE A 10 -15.74 -5.77 2.21
N LYS A 11 -16.08 -4.53 1.85
CA LYS A 11 -16.93 -3.64 2.66
C LYS A 11 -17.75 -2.70 1.78
N THR A 12 -18.98 -2.43 2.20
CA THR A 12 -19.87 -1.43 1.57
C THR A 12 -20.02 -0.22 2.47
N TYR A 13 -19.91 0.97 1.88
CA TYR A 13 -20.12 2.26 2.51
C TYR A 13 -21.26 2.99 1.81
N PRO A 14 -21.88 4.01 2.44
CA PRO A 14 -22.94 4.80 1.79
C PRO A 14 -22.55 5.37 0.41
N GLN A 15 -21.27 5.69 0.21
CA GLN A 15 -20.76 6.33 -1.01
C GLN A 15 -20.24 5.34 -2.06
N GLY A 16 -20.09 4.05 -1.73
CA GLY A 16 -19.54 3.05 -2.64
C GLY A 16 -19.09 1.75 -1.97
N THR A 17 -18.70 0.79 -2.79
CA THR A 17 -18.26 -0.54 -2.36
C THR A 17 -16.77 -0.71 -2.64
N VAL A 18 -16.05 -1.27 -1.67
CA VAL A 18 -14.65 -1.67 -1.84
C VAL A 18 -14.59 -3.17 -2.07
N GLU A 19 -13.92 -3.57 -3.14
CA GLU A 19 -13.86 -4.93 -3.66
C GLU A 19 -12.40 -5.34 -3.93
N VAL A 20 -12.10 -6.63 -3.89
CA VAL A 20 -10.83 -7.14 -4.42
C VAL A 20 -10.82 -6.93 -5.94
N ALA A 21 -9.74 -6.35 -6.46
CA ALA A 21 -9.57 -6.15 -7.88
C ALA A 21 -9.52 -7.49 -8.62
N GLN A 22 -10.16 -7.56 -9.78
CA GLN A 22 -10.12 -8.75 -10.64
C GLN A 22 -9.40 -8.42 -11.94
N HIS A 23 -8.91 -9.44 -12.67
CA HIS A 23 -8.11 -9.20 -13.88
C HIS A 23 -8.88 -8.42 -14.96
N ARG A 24 -10.22 -8.55 -15.00
CA ARG A 24 -11.09 -7.73 -15.87
C ARG A 24 -11.01 -6.21 -15.58
N ASP A 25 -10.53 -5.82 -14.40
CA ASP A 25 -10.42 -4.42 -13.97
C ASP A 25 -9.06 -3.80 -14.34
N LEU A 26 -8.08 -4.62 -14.77
CA LEU A 26 -6.68 -4.23 -14.97
C LEU A 26 -6.52 -2.98 -15.85
N GLN A 27 -7.19 -2.94 -17.01
CA GLN A 27 -7.11 -1.79 -17.91
C GLN A 27 -7.60 -0.50 -17.23
N ARG A 28 -8.76 -0.57 -16.56
CA ARG A 28 -9.36 0.60 -15.89
C ARG A 28 -8.49 1.08 -14.72
N ILE A 29 -7.83 0.17 -14.01
CA ILE A 29 -6.90 0.47 -12.92
C ILE A 29 -5.66 1.19 -13.45
N ASN A 30 -5.06 0.70 -14.55
CA ASN A 30 -3.93 1.39 -15.19
C ASN A 30 -4.30 2.81 -15.61
N ASP A 31 -5.46 2.99 -16.26
CA ASP A 31 -5.95 4.31 -16.67
C ASP A 31 -6.19 5.24 -15.46
N LEU A 32 -6.76 4.69 -14.38
CA LEU A 32 -7.01 5.40 -13.13
C LEU A 32 -5.71 5.89 -12.50
N VAL A 33 -4.74 5.01 -12.36
CA VAL A 33 -3.44 5.30 -11.73
C VAL A 33 -2.68 6.32 -12.56
N TYR A 34 -2.64 6.13 -13.88
CA TYR A 34 -2.03 7.12 -14.78
C TYR A 34 -2.68 8.49 -14.59
N ALA A 35 -4.02 8.59 -14.66
CA ALA A 35 -4.73 9.85 -14.50
C ALA A 35 -4.48 10.50 -13.12
N ALA A 36 -4.44 9.72 -12.04
CA ALA A 36 -4.22 10.20 -10.68
C ALA A 36 -2.79 10.73 -10.46
N TYR A 37 -1.78 10.07 -11.05
CA TYR A 37 -0.37 10.38 -10.82
C TYR A 37 0.27 11.28 -11.87
N HIS A 38 -0.30 11.38 -13.09
CA HIS A 38 0.23 12.19 -14.18
C HIS A 38 0.53 13.66 -13.80
N PRO A 39 -0.33 14.37 -13.01
CA PRO A 39 -0.02 15.74 -12.57
C PRO A 39 1.27 15.86 -11.75
N TYR A 40 1.72 14.79 -11.11
CA TYR A 40 2.93 14.80 -10.29
C TYR A 40 4.22 14.63 -11.10
N LEU A 41 4.16 14.20 -12.36
CA LEU A 41 5.37 14.04 -13.18
C LEU A 41 6.15 15.36 -13.30
N THR A 42 5.45 16.49 -13.44
CA THR A 42 6.08 17.82 -13.44
C THR A 42 6.76 18.13 -12.10
N ARG A 43 6.14 17.78 -10.97
CA ARG A 43 6.70 18.00 -9.61
C ARG A 43 7.88 17.08 -9.32
N LEU A 44 7.88 15.89 -9.90
CA LEU A 44 8.89 14.85 -9.71
C LEU A 44 9.99 14.87 -10.79
N ASN A 45 10.16 15.99 -11.51
CA ASN A 45 11.21 16.16 -12.53
C ASN A 45 11.16 15.07 -13.62
N GLY A 46 9.95 14.66 -14.03
CA GLY A 46 9.73 13.62 -15.04
C GLY A 46 9.89 12.19 -14.52
N LYS A 47 10.26 11.98 -13.25
CA LYS A 47 10.38 10.64 -12.67
C LYS A 47 8.99 10.04 -12.43
N TYR A 48 8.83 8.79 -12.86
CA TYR A 48 7.62 8.02 -12.62
C TYR A 48 7.59 7.54 -11.16
N PRO A 49 6.57 7.91 -10.36
CA PRO A 49 6.43 7.39 -9.01
C PRO A 49 6.05 5.91 -9.04
N ALA A 50 6.35 5.18 -7.95
CA ALA A 50 6.18 3.73 -7.85
C ALA A 50 4.80 3.20 -8.30
N PRO A 51 3.67 3.88 -8.01
CA PRO A 51 2.36 3.46 -8.51
C PRO A 51 2.26 3.40 -10.04
N MET A 52 3.00 4.23 -10.78
CA MET A 52 2.98 4.22 -12.25
C MET A 52 3.86 3.12 -12.86
N THR A 53 4.73 2.48 -12.08
CA THR A 53 5.64 1.40 -12.53
C THR A 53 5.28 0.06 -11.89
N ALA A 54 4.18 -0.02 -11.14
CA ALA A 54 3.78 -1.20 -10.40
C ALA A 54 3.27 -2.33 -11.31
N ASN A 55 3.55 -3.58 -10.91
CA ASN A 55 2.96 -4.75 -11.57
C ASN A 55 1.54 -5.01 -11.04
N TYR A 56 0.56 -4.30 -11.60
CA TYR A 56 -0.85 -4.45 -11.21
C TYR A 56 -1.42 -5.84 -11.52
N ASP A 57 -0.90 -6.55 -12.52
CA ASP A 57 -1.30 -7.93 -12.78
C ASP A 57 -0.96 -8.84 -11.60
N PHE A 58 0.27 -8.71 -11.09
CA PHE A 58 0.71 -9.41 -9.89
C PHE A 58 -0.10 -9.03 -8.64
N LEU A 59 -0.38 -7.74 -8.45
CA LEU A 59 -1.18 -7.29 -7.30
C LEU A 59 -2.62 -7.81 -7.34
N ILE A 60 -3.20 -7.96 -8.54
CA ILE A 60 -4.51 -8.60 -8.74
C ILE A 60 -4.41 -10.10 -8.47
N ALA A 61 -3.44 -10.78 -9.07
CA ALA A 61 -3.25 -12.23 -8.94
C ALA A 61 -3.00 -12.66 -7.48
N THR A 62 -2.33 -11.81 -6.70
CA THR A 62 -2.06 -12.02 -5.27
C THR A 62 -3.09 -11.39 -4.34
N ARG A 63 -4.19 -10.84 -4.88
CA ARG A 63 -5.30 -10.23 -4.12
C ARG A 63 -4.85 -9.14 -3.15
N LYS A 64 -3.79 -8.40 -3.51
CA LYS A 64 -3.21 -7.27 -2.76
C LYS A 64 -3.76 -5.91 -3.20
N LEU A 65 -4.65 -5.88 -4.17
CA LEU A 65 -5.24 -4.66 -4.73
C LEU A 65 -6.76 -4.66 -4.58
N PHE A 66 -7.29 -3.53 -4.15
CA PHE A 66 -8.70 -3.30 -3.93
C PHE A 66 -9.16 -2.09 -4.74
N ILE A 67 -10.39 -2.13 -5.23
CA ILE A 67 -11.02 -1.10 -6.04
C ILE A 67 -12.23 -0.53 -5.33
N LEU A 68 -12.46 0.77 -5.50
CA LEU A 68 -13.66 1.46 -5.05
C LEU A 68 -14.59 1.68 -6.25
N ARG A 69 -15.78 1.09 -6.18
CA ARG A 69 -16.87 1.36 -7.11
C ARG A 69 -17.89 2.25 -6.45
N THR A 70 -18.25 3.34 -7.12
CA THR A 70 -19.29 4.24 -6.63
C THR A 70 -20.66 3.81 -7.15
N THR A 71 -21.65 3.96 -6.29
CA THR A 71 -23.08 3.79 -6.60
C THR A 71 -23.73 5.11 -7.04
N THR A 72 -23.04 6.25 -6.88
CA THR A 72 -23.60 7.59 -7.07
C THR A 72 -23.29 8.23 -8.42
N THR A 73 -22.27 7.74 -9.15
CA THR A 73 -21.94 8.26 -10.48
C THR A 73 -22.60 7.46 -11.59
N SER A 74 -22.95 8.12 -12.71
CA SER A 74 -23.39 7.44 -13.94
C SER A 74 -22.23 7.30 -14.94
N PRO A 75 -21.96 6.10 -15.48
CA PRO A 75 -22.67 4.86 -15.21
C PRO A 75 -22.35 4.33 -13.80
N SER A 76 -23.39 3.82 -13.12
CA SER A 76 -23.25 3.14 -11.83
C SER A 76 -22.24 1.99 -11.99
N ASN A 77 -21.45 1.70 -10.95
CA ASN A 77 -20.44 0.63 -10.94
C ASN A 77 -19.08 1.00 -11.58
N THR A 78 -18.80 2.29 -11.77
CA THR A 78 -17.50 2.78 -12.26
C THR A 78 -16.44 2.68 -11.16
N ILE A 79 -15.26 2.14 -11.49
CA ILE A 79 -14.08 2.19 -10.60
C ILE A 79 -13.60 3.64 -10.54
N ILE A 80 -13.58 4.21 -9.34
CA ILE A 80 -13.18 5.60 -9.09
C ILE A 80 -11.97 5.73 -8.17
N GLY A 81 -11.52 4.62 -7.59
CA GLY A 81 -10.33 4.59 -6.76
C GLY A 81 -9.76 3.20 -6.61
N CYS A 82 -8.50 3.11 -6.19
CA CYS A 82 -7.88 1.85 -5.79
C CYS A 82 -6.95 2.07 -4.60
N ILE A 83 -6.75 1.00 -3.83
CA ILE A 83 -5.83 0.93 -2.70
C ILE A 83 -5.14 -0.43 -2.71
N SER A 84 -3.84 -0.48 -2.43
CA SER A 84 -3.11 -1.74 -2.31
C SER A 84 -2.39 -1.87 -0.99
N PHE A 85 -2.26 -3.11 -0.53
CA PHE A 85 -1.72 -3.44 0.78
C PHE A 85 -0.62 -4.48 0.73
N ARG A 86 0.20 -4.47 1.79
CA ARG A 86 1.08 -5.57 2.15
C ARG A 86 0.97 -5.82 3.65
N LEU A 87 0.77 -7.08 4.03
CA LEU A 87 0.77 -7.47 5.44
C LEU A 87 2.19 -7.87 5.83
N VAL A 88 2.69 -7.33 6.94
CA VAL A 88 3.95 -7.72 7.55
C VAL A 88 3.66 -8.38 8.90
N PRO A 89 3.51 -9.73 8.94
CA PRO A 89 3.09 -10.44 10.16
C PRO A 89 4.04 -10.24 11.34
N LYS A 90 5.35 -10.18 11.06
CA LYS A 90 6.39 -10.03 12.09
C LYS A 90 6.20 -8.79 12.95
N THR A 91 5.70 -7.71 12.36
CA THR A 91 5.51 -6.42 13.02
C THR A 91 4.04 -6.09 13.24
N GLN A 92 3.13 -7.01 12.89
CA GLN A 92 1.68 -6.79 12.92
C GLN A 92 1.29 -5.48 12.22
N THR A 93 1.81 -5.29 11.01
CA THR A 93 1.65 -4.05 10.22
C THR A 93 0.89 -4.34 8.96
N LEU A 94 -0.11 -3.50 8.66
CA LEU A 94 -0.69 -3.42 7.33
C LEU A 94 -0.16 -2.15 6.64
N GLU A 95 0.63 -2.35 5.59
CA GLU A 95 1.24 -1.25 4.84
C GLU A 95 0.35 -0.86 3.66
N ILE A 96 0.18 0.44 3.47
CA ILE A 96 -0.59 1.03 2.39
C ILE A 96 0.41 1.51 1.33
N ASN A 97 0.48 0.79 0.22
CA ASN A 97 1.50 1.04 -0.80
C ASN A 97 1.04 2.03 -1.88
N ASN A 98 -0.27 2.10 -2.15
CA ASN A 98 -0.84 3.04 -3.11
C ASN A 98 -2.26 3.38 -2.71
N VAL A 99 -2.64 4.65 -2.89
CA VAL A 99 -4.01 5.14 -2.89
C VAL A 99 -4.17 6.04 -4.10
N ALA A 100 -5.05 5.68 -5.03
CA ALA A 100 -5.34 6.48 -6.22
C ALA A 100 -6.83 6.77 -6.31
N ILE A 101 -7.18 8.02 -6.63
CA ILE A 101 -8.57 8.46 -6.86
C ILE A 101 -8.63 9.14 -8.23
N ASP A 102 -9.67 8.81 -9.00
CA ASP A 102 -9.94 9.43 -10.31
C ASP A 102 -9.99 10.96 -10.12
N PRO A 103 -9.25 11.75 -10.92
CA PRO A 103 -9.22 13.21 -10.76
C PRO A 103 -10.61 13.85 -10.72
N ARG A 104 -11.60 13.29 -11.43
CA ARG A 104 -12.99 13.80 -11.45
C ARG A 104 -13.76 13.50 -10.17
N ALA A 105 -13.27 12.55 -9.37
CA ALA A 105 -13.85 12.13 -8.09
C ALA A 105 -13.09 12.70 -6.87
N GLN A 106 -11.99 13.42 -7.08
CA GLN A 106 -11.23 14.04 -6.00
C GLN A 106 -12.03 15.13 -5.28
N GLY A 107 -11.70 15.40 -4.02
CA GLY A 107 -12.42 16.36 -3.17
C GLY A 107 -13.78 15.88 -2.64
N GLN A 108 -14.29 14.74 -3.09
CA GLN A 108 -15.60 14.19 -2.70
C GLN A 108 -15.53 13.22 -1.50
N GLY A 109 -14.38 13.08 -0.87
CA GLY A 109 -14.20 12.22 0.32
C GLY A 109 -13.81 10.77 0.05
N TYR A 110 -13.72 10.32 -1.21
CA TYR A 110 -13.35 8.93 -1.53
C TYR A 110 -11.95 8.52 -1.06
N GLY A 111 -10.99 9.44 -1.02
CA GLY A 111 -9.67 9.17 -0.41
C GLY A 111 -9.80 8.84 1.07
N LYS A 112 -10.60 9.60 1.82
CA LYS A 112 -10.88 9.31 3.24
C LYS A 112 -11.62 7.99 3.43
N LEU A 113 -12.53 7.64 2.51
CA LEU A 113 -13.22 6.35 2.52
C LEU A 113 -12.23 5.19 2.35
N LEU A 114 -11.30 5.27 1.39
CA LEU A 114 -10.27 4.23 1.22
C LEU A 114 -9.35 4.11 2.45
N MET A 115 -9.03 5.23 3.11
CA MET A 115 -8.29 5.18 4.37
C MET A 115 -9.10 4.58 5.51
N LYS A 116 -10.39 4.91 5.64
CA LYS A 116 -11.29 4.26 6.61
C LYS A 116 -11.38 2.75 6.35
N PHE A 117 -11.42 2.34 5.08
CA PHE A 117 -11.34 0.94 4.71
C PHE A 117 -10.03 0.27 5.16
N SER A 118 -8.89 0.95 5.07
CA SER A 118 -7.63 0.40 5.59
C SER A 118 -7.66 0.18 7.11
N GLU A 119 -8.32 1.07 7.85
CA GLU A 119 -8.50 0.95 9.30
C GLU A 119 -9.41 -0.22 9.66
N ASP A 120 -10.52 -0.37 8.93
CA ASP A 120 -11.46 -1.47 9.15
C ASP A 120 -10.82 -2.81 8.80
N LEU A 121 -10.07 -2.86 7.69
CA LEU A 121 -9.31 -4.04 7.30
C LEU A 121 -8.22 -4.37 8.33
N ALA A 122 -7.54 -3.37 8.89
CA ALA A 122 -6.57 -3.58 9.95
C ALA A 122 -7.20 -4.20 11.20
N GLY A 123 -8.39 -3.73 11.58
CA GLY A 123 -9.20 -4.31 12.66
C GLY A 123 -9.57 -5.77 12.40
N ASP A 124 -10.12 -6.06 11.21
CA ASP A 124 -10.49 -7.42 10.81
C ASP A 124 -9.26 -8.38 10.82
N LEU A 125 -8.08 -7.87 10.45
CA LEU A 125 -6.82 -8.64 10.45
C LEU A 125 -6.13 -8.68 11.82
N GLY A 126 -6.65 -8.00 12.85
CA GLY A 126 -6.02 -7.94 14.18
C GLY A 126 -4.59 -7.38 14.17
N VAL A 127 -4.25 -6.53 13.19
CA VAL A 127 -2.93 -5.87 13.14
C VAL A 127 -2.93 -4.62 14.01
N LYS A 128 -1.76 -4.26 14.53
CA LYS A 128 -1.63 -3.19 15.54
C LYS A 128 -1.35 -1.82 14.94
N LYS A 129 -0.91 -1.76 13.69
CA LYS A 129 -0.53 -0.49 13.07
C LYS A 129 -0.70 -0.48 11.55
N LEU A 130 -0.97 0.71 11.04
CA LEU A 130 -0.96 1.05 9.63
C LEU A 130 0.26 1.89 9.32
N GLU A 131 0.95 1.57 8.23
CA GLU A 131 2.11 2.34 7.76
C GLU A 131 1.94 2.72 6.29
N LEU A 132 2.41 3.91 5.92
CA LEU A 132 2.43 4.38 4.55
C LEU A 132 3.65 5.28 4.33
N TYR A 133 3.95 5.54 3.07
CA TYR A 133 4.87 6.61 2.70
C TYR A 133 4.27 7.48 1.60
N THR A 134 4.75 8.72 1.50
CA THR A 134 4.44 9.60 0.39
C THR A 134 5.65 10.45 0.03
N ASN A 135 5.71 10.97 -1.20
CA ASN A 135 6.81 11.85 -1.57
C ASN A 135 6.72 13.17 -0.79
N VAL A 136 7.85 13.73 -0.33
CA VAL A 136 7.87 15.02 0.40
C VAL A 136 7.22 16.16 -0.37
N LYS A 137 7.21 16.10 -1.70
CA LYS A 137 6.58 17.09 -2.57
C LYS A 137 5.07 16.97 -2.60
N MET A 138 4.45 15.87 -2.14
CA MET A 138 3.00 15.65 -2.10
C MET A 138 2.39 16.15 -0.77
N VAL A 139 2.56 17.44 -0.49
CA VAL A 139 2.15 18.09 0.78
C VAL A 139 0.66 17.92 1.11
N GLU A 140 -0.20 17.82 0.09
CA GLU A 140 -1.63 17.56 0.23
C GLU A 140 -1.92 16.17 0.83
N ASN A 141 -1.10 15.17 0.50
CA ASN A 141 -1.23 13.82 1.03
C ASN A 141 -0.78 13.80 2.49
N ILE A 142 0.37 14.42 2.79
CA ILE A 142 0.89 14.55 4.16
C ILE A 142 -0.19 15.18 5.06
N GLY A 143 -0.71 16.35 4.68
CA GLY A 143 -1.74 17.04 5.46
C GLY A 143 -3.09 16.31 5.51
N LEU A 144 -3.40 15.43 4.54
CA LEU A 144 -4.55 14.53 4.66
C LEU A 144 -4.31 13.46 5.73
N TYR A 145 -3.15 12.79 5.68
CA TYR A 145 -2.81 11.70 6.60
C TYR A 145 -2.70 12.19 8.05
N GLU A 146 -2.09 13.35 8.28
CA GLU A 146 -2.04 13.99 9.61
C GLU A 146 -3.44 14.21 10.19
N ARG A 147 -4.36 14.77 9.39
CA ARG A 147 -5.74 15.05 9.82
C ARG A 147 -6.55 13.80 10.17
N ILE A 148 -6.18 12.64 9.65
CA ILE A 148 -6.86 11.36 9.94
C ILE A 148 -6.08 10.50 10.97
N GLY A 149 -5.08 11.08 11.61
CA GLY A 149 -4.40 10.50 12.77
C GLY A 149 -3.12 9.73 12.47
N TYR A 150 -2.55 9.86 11.27
CA TYR A 150 -1.19 9.38 11.02
C TYR A 150 -0.19 10.39 11.54
N VAL A 151 0.88 9.89 12.14
CA VAL A 151 2.03 10.67 12.58
C VAL A 151 3.22 10.38 11.69
N GLU A 152 4.01 11.41 11.38
CA GLU A 152 5.29 11.23 10.72
C GLU A 152 6.25 10.47 11.65
N VAL A 153 6.88 9.42 11.13
CA VAL A 153 7.89 8.61 11.85
C VAL A 153 9.28 8.75 11.25
N GLY A 154 9.42 9.42 10.11
CA GLY A 154 10.70 9.82 9.57
C GLY A 154 10.64 10.27 8.10
N ARG A 155 11.76 10.82 7.64
CA ARG A 155 11.98 11.20 6.24
C ARG A 155 13.33 10.70 5.77
N TRP A 156 13.36 10.04 4.63
CA TRP A 156 14.62 9.63 4.00
C TRP A 156 14.45 9.42 2.50
N LYS A 157 15.58 9.31 1.81
CA LYS A 157 15.62 9.01 0.37
C LYS A 157 15.52 7.50 0.14
N GLU A 158 14.61 7.10 -0.73
CA GLU A 158 14.41 5.71 -1.13
C GLU A 158 14.01 5.65 -2.61
N ASP A 159 14.67 4.78 -3.37
CA ASP A 159 14.53 4.63 -4.82
C ASP A 159 14.65 5.97 -5.59
N GLY A 160 15.53 6.85 -5.12
CA GLY A 160 15.75 8.15 -5.75
C GLY A 160 14.66 9.20 -5.46
N PHE A 161 13.75 8.94 -4.52
CA PHE A 161 12.72 9.85 -4.06
C PHE A 161 12.90 10.21 -2.58
N GLU A 162 12.72 11.48 -2.23
CA GLU A 162 12.57 11.90 -0.84
C GLU A 162 11.15 11.55 -0.37
N ARG A 163 11.05 10.73 0.68
CA ARG A 163 9.79 10.21 1.20
C ARG A 163 9.58 10.63 2.64
N VAL A 164 8.31 10.83 3.00
CA VAL A 164 7.81 10.94 4.37
C VAL A 164 7.13 9.63 4.71
N PHE A 165 7.56 8.99 5.80
CA PHE A 165 6.98 7.77 6.32
C PHE A 165 6.07 8.11 7.48
N MET A 166 4.87 7.54 7.46
CA MET A 166 3.83 7.87 8.42
C MET A 166 3.19 6.61 8.97
N ARG A 167 2.82 6.64 10.26
CA ARG A 167 2.22 5.53 10.98
C ARG A 167 0.95 5.97 11.69
N LYS A 168 -0.03 5.07 11.79
CA LYS A 168 -1.15 5.18 12.71
C LYS A 168 -1.22 3.90 13.55
N GLU A 169 -1.24 4.05 14.87
CA GLU A 169 -1.49 2.94 15.78
C GLU A 169 -2.99 2.62 15.77
N MET A 170 -3.31 1.33 15.79
CA MET A 170 -4.68 0.83 15.91
C MET A 170 -5.02 0.65 17.38
N ALA A 171 -6.25 0.97 17.76
CA ALA A 171 -6.73 0.67 19.10
C ALA A 171 -6.68 -0.86 19.32
N GLU A 172 -6.34 -1.29 20.54
CA GLU A 172 -6.40 -2.73 20.87
C GLU A 172 -7.81 -3.24 20.60
N ALA A 173 -7.90 -4.35 19.86
CA ALA A 173 -9.17 -5.02 19.65
C ALA A 173 -9.72 -5.38 21.03
N VAL A 174 -10.80 -4.70 21.44
CA VAL A 174 -11.54 -5.10 22.64
C VAL A 174 -12.14 -6.45 22.30
N ASP A 175 -11.82 -7.49 23.08
CA ASP A 175 -12.49 -8.80 23.03
C ASP A 175 -14.00 -8.57 23.21
N GLY A 176 -14.69 -8.37 22.09
CA GLY A 176 -15.93 -7.64 22.07
C GLY A 176 -16.76 -8.05 20.88
N ASN A 177 -17.10 -9.33 20.81
CA ASN A 177 -18.34 -9.86 20.24
C ASN A 177 -18.89 -9.04 19.04
N GLU A 178 -18.14 -8.97 17.93
CA GLU A 178 -18.64 -8.35 16.70
C GLU A 178 -19.37 -9.41 15.87
N GLU A 179 -20.68 -9.23 15.75
CA GLU A 179 -21.54 -10.05 14.91
C GLU A 179 -21.00 -10.10 13.46
N GLY A 180 -20.70 -11.30 12.97
CA GLY A 180 -20.68 -11.60 11.53
C GLY A 180 -19.36 -11.48 10.79
N VAL A 181 -18.20 -11.41 11.45
CA VAL A 181 -16.91 -11.53 10.74
C VAL A 181 -16.77 -12.96 10.21
N ASP A 182 -16.75 -13.12 8.88
CA ASP A 182 -16.43 -14.40 8.24
C ASP A 182 -14.94 -14.71 8.48
N VAL A 183 -14.67 -15.46 9.55
CA VAL A 183 -13.33 -15.88 9.96
C VAL A 183 -12.58 -16.56 8.81
N GLY A 184 -13.28 -17.33 7.97
CA GLY A 184 -12.68 -18.01 6.83
C GLY A 184 -12.23 -17.02 5.75
N MET A 185 -12.96 -15.93 5.53
CA MET A 185 -12.57 -14.85 4.62
C MET A 185 -11.33 -14.11 5.14
N VAL A 186 -11.29 -13.80 6.45
CA VAL A 186 -10.15 -13.12 7.09
C VAL A 186 -8.87 -13.96 6.97
N GLU A 187 -8.94 -15.26 7.26
CA GLU A 187 -7.80 -16.16 7.12
C GLU A 187 -7.28 -16.25 5.67
N ARG A 188 -8.20 -16.27 4.68
CA ARG A 188 -7.83 -16.22 3.25
C ARG A 188 -7.10 -14.91 2.94
N LEU A 189 -7.65 -13.79 3.40
CA LEU A 189 -7.08 -12.46 3.15
C LEU A 189 -5.72 -12.28 3.82
N MET A 190 -5.56 -12.76 5.06
CA MET A 190 -4.26 -12.80 5.74
C MET A 190 -3.22 -13.55 4.92
N ARG A 191 -3.58 -14.72 4.38
CA ARG A 191 -2.67 -15.53 3.56
C ARG A 191 -2.27 -14.80 2.28
N ASP A 192 -3.25 -14.21 1.58
CA ASP A 192 -3.02 -13.48 0.34
C ASP A 192 -2.12 -12.26 0.55
N LEU A 193 -2.39 -11.48 1.61
CA LEU A 193 -1.63 -10.28 1.95
C LEU A 193 -0.22 -10.59 2.50
N ALA A 194 -0.05 -11.69 3.24
CA ALA A 194 1.23 -12.13 3.82
C ALA A 194 2.11 -12.90 2.84
N GLY A 195 1.56 -13.38 1.71
CA GLY A 195 2.26 -14.23 0.75
C GLY A 195 3.60 -13.64 0.30
N THR A 196 4.63 -14.51 0.28
CA THR A 196 6.02 -14.21 -0.12
C THR A 196 6.08 -13.95 -1.62
N GLY A 197 5.79 -12.71 -2.02
CA GLY A 197 6.13 -12.23 -3.33
C GLY A 197 7.58 -11.77 -3.32
N GLU A 198 8.51 -12.62 -3.78
CA GLU A 198 9.70 -12.08 -4.45
C GLU A 198 9.21 -11.20 -5.62
N GLU A 199 9.68 -9.95 -5.64
CA GLU A 199 9.62 -9.02 -6.79
C GLU A 199 8.22 -8.70 -7.36
N GLY A 200 7.37 -8.10 -6.51
CA GLY A 200 6.23 -7.27 -6.93
C GLY A 200 6.10 -5.99 -6.09
N ASP A 201 7.17 -5.65 -5.36
CA ASP A 201 7.23 -4.49 -4.47
C ASP A 201 7.12 -3.20 -5.30
N MET A 202 6.26 -2.28 -4.88
CA MET A 202 6.19 -0.93 -5.44
C MET A 202 7.37 -0.09 -4.92
N GLY A 203 8.58 -0.61 -5.12
CA GLY A 203 9.83 -0.04 -4.66
C GLY A 203 11.00 -0.93 -5.06
N ALA A 204 11.40 -0.83 -6.33
CA ALA A 204 12.79 -0.93 -6.81
C ALA A 204 12.82 -1.34 -8.29
N LEU A 205 12.52 -0.42 -9.23
CA LEU A 205 13.17 -0.42 -10.54
C LEU A 205 13.25 1.00 -11.08
N GLY A 206 14.49 1.45 -11.23
CA GLY A 206 14.89 2.77 -11.68
C GLY A 206 16.38 2.93 -11.44
N GLU A 207 17.18 2.05 -12.06
CA GLU A 207 18.59 2.36 -12.32
C GLU A 207 18.66 3.63 -13.19
N ASP A 208 19.67 4.44 -12.94
CA ASP A 208 20.00 5.71 -13.59
C ASP A 208 19.19 6.97 -13.23
N ALA A 209 19.68 7.68 -12.20
CA ALA A 209 19.97 9.11 -12.31
C ALA A 209 20.94 9.54 -11.20
N GLY A 210 22.20 9.79 -11.60
CA GLY A 210 23.30 10.19 -10.74
C GLY A 210 23.07 11.50 -9.98
N GLY A 211 23.76 11.61 -8.85
CA GLY A 211 23.78 12.77 -7.96
C GLY A 211 24.18 12.34 -6.56
N ASP A 212 25.49 12.33 -6.32
CA ASP A 212 26.10 12.02 -5.03
C ASP A 212 25.62 13.02 -3.98
N VAL A 213 24.91 12.51 -2.98
CA VAL A 213 24.71 13.17 -1.69
C VAL A 213 24.93 12.09 -0.65
N GLU A 214 26.03 12.20 0.08
CA GLU A 214 26.35 11.35 1.23
C GLU A 214 25.22 11.48 2.27
N VAL A 215 24.53 10.38 2.52
CA VAL A 215 23.60 10.24 3.66
C VAL A 215 24.27 9.29 4.63
N ASP A 216 24.32 9.67 5.90
CA ASP A 216 24.87 8.89 6.99
C ASP A 216 24.13 7.55 7.13
N GLY A 217 24.77 6.48 6.66
CA GLY A 217 24.18 5.14 6.56
C GLY A 217 23.82 4.54 7.92
N GLU A 218 24.43 5.02 9.00
CA GLU A 218 24.17 4.53 10.36
C GLU A 218 22.82 5.04 10.90
N GLN A 219 22.46 6.28 10.57
CA GLN A 219 21.19 6.89 10.99
C GLN A 219 19.99 6.28 10.26
N VAL A 220 20.16 5.94 8.98
CA VAL A 220 19.17 5.20 8.18
C VAL A 220 19.01 3.76 8.70
N ALA A 221 20.11 3.10 9.10
CA ALA A 221 20.07 1.76 9.69
C ALA A 221 19.38 1.73 11.06
N GLN A 222 19.61 2.74 11.92
CA GLN A 222 18.98 2.84 13.23
C GLN A 222 17.47 3.14 13.14
N LEU A 223 17.01 4.00 12.23
CA LEU A 223 15.58 4.22 12.01
C LEU A 223 14.90 2.97 11.41
N ARG A 224 15.56 2.27 10.47
CA ARG A 224 15.05 1.00 9.92
C ARG A 224 14.93 -0.09 10.99
N ALA A 225 15.87 -0.14 11.93
CA ALA A 225 15.83 -1.06 13.06
C ALA A 225 14.70 -0.74 14.06
N GLN A 226 14.36 0.54 14.25
CA GLN A 226 13.23 0.97 15.09
C GLN A 226 11.86 0.81 14.40
N LEU A 227 11.81 0.84 13.06
CA LEU A 227 10.56 0.79 12.29
C LEU A 227 10.17 -0.62 11.82
N GLY A 228 11.09 -1.60 11.87
CA GLY A 228 10.77 -3.00 11.55
C GLY A 228 10.81 -3.31 10.05
N ASP A 229 11.98 -3.08 9.46
CA ASP A 229 12.54 -3.62 8.21
C ASP A 229 11.62 -3.75 6.97
N LEU A 230 11.42 -2.61 6.33
CA LEU A 230 10.96 -2.46 4.96
C LEU A 230 12.17 -2.37 4.01
N SER A 231 12.28 -3.33 3.09
CA SER A 231 13.20 -3.30 1.95
C SER A 231 14.70 -3.33 2.27
N LYS A 232 15.24 -4.54 2.53
CA LYS A 232 16.43 -5.15 1.88
C LYS A 232 17.04 -6.27 2.74
N ARG A 233 16.68 -7.51 2.43
CA ARG A 233 17.70 -8.56 2.34
C ARG A 233 17.95 -8.81 0.86
N ARG A 234 19.07 -8.32 0.34
CA ARG A 234 19.63 -8.84 -0.90
C ARG A 234 21.15 -8.88 -0.75
N THR A 235 21.66 -10.11 -0.72
CA THR A 235 22.92 -10.61 -1.32
C THR A 235 24.14 -9.69 -1.27
N GLY A 236 25.29 -10.03 -0.68
CA GLY A 236 25.85 -11.29 -0.18
C GLY A 236 27.38 -11.11 -0.18
N GLU A 237 28.12 -11.83 0.68
CA GLU A 237 29.59 -11.98 0.59
C GLU A 237 29.99 -13.15 1.52
N GLU A 238 30.32 -14.30 0.94
CA GLU A 238 31.67 -14.88 0.92
C GLU A 238 32.36 -14.98 2.30
N GLU A 239 32.23 -16.15 2.94
CA GLU A 239 33.35 -16.70 3.73
C GLU A 239 34.01 -17.84 2.94
N LYS A 240 35.10 -17.49 2.26
CA LYS A 240 36.25 -18.38 2.12
C LYS A 240 36.65 -18.88 3.50
N ARG A 241 36.34 -20.13 3.83
CA ARG A 241 37.20 -20.95 4.69
C ARG A 241 37.88 -22.02 3.86
N SER A 242 38.97 -21.59 3.23
CA SER A 242 40.15 -22.43 3.08
C SER A 242 40.56 -22.94 4.46
N GLY A 243 40.53 -24.26 4.66
CA GLY A 243 41.09 -24.90 5.84
C GLY A 243 40.68 -26.35 5.97
N LEU A 244 41.50 -27.25 5.41
CA LEU A 244 42.00 -28.53 5.98
C LEU A 244 42.63 -29.28 4.79
N GLY A 245 43.95 -29.46 4.71
CA GLY A 245 44.74 -30.12 5.74
C GLY A 245 44.92 -31.59 5.33
N ARG A 246 45.98 -31.85 4.56
CA ARG A 246 46.94 -32.93 4.84
C ARG A 246 48.33 -32.33 4.71
#